data_AF-A0A968UZK5-F1
#
_entry.id   AF-A0A968UZK5-F1
#
_cell.length_a   1.000
_cell.length_b   1.000
_cell.length_c   1.000
_cell.angle_alpha   90.00
_cell.angle_beta   90.00
_cell.angle_gamma   90.00
#
_symmetry.space_group_name_H-M   'P 1'
#
loop_
_entity.id
_entity.type
_entity.pdbx_description
1 polymer ?
#
loop_
_entity_poly.entity_id
_entity_poly.type
_entity_poly.pdbx_seq_one_letter_code
_entity_poly.pdbx_strand_id
1 'polypeptide(L)'
;MNRYLKRIDGAINNRRYALAIGLANRCLREYYRHFIQHTMNYDLTSIENINQMAMSIYRYITKYFTAHNIPYSATRLLFITIVTNAIFLAMYANPYMMDKALATYARDNVNYIVRFLLRYS
;
A
#
# COMPACT_ATOMS: atom_id res chain seq x y z
N MET A 1 0.34 11.60 -12.95
CA MET A 1 1.30 10.72 -12.24
C MET A 1 1.38 11.17 -10.78
N ASN A 2 0.92 10.31 -9.86
CA ASN A 2 0.66 10.57 -8.44
C ASN A 2 1.79 11.36 -7.74
N ARG A 3 1.47 12.49 -7.09
CA ARG A 3 2.42 13.37 -6.38
C ARG A 3 3.27 12.60 -5.37
N TYR A 4 2.72 11.56 -4.75
CA TYR A 4 3.45 10.71 -3.80
C TYR A 4 4.55 9.90 -4.49
N LEU A 5 4.27 9.26 -5.63
CA LEU A 5 5.27 8.46 -6.36
C LEU A 5 6.44 9.32 -6.84
N LYS A 6 6.19 10.53 -7.34
CA LYS A 6 7.26 11.47 -7.73
C LYS A 6 8.19 11.81 -6.56
N ARG A 7 7.64 11.94 -5.34
CA ARG A 7 8.44 12.22 -4.14
C ARG A 7 9.27 11.02 -3.72
N ILE A 8 8.75 9.80 -3.86
CA ILE A 8 9.49 8.56 -3.61
C ILE A 8 10.66 8.46 -4.61
N ASP A 9 10.39 8.63 -5.90
CA ASP A 9 11.41 8.63 -6.97
C ASP A 9 12.51 9.67 -6.67
N GLY A 10 12.12 10.89 -6.28
CA GLY A 10 13.06 11.93 -5.87
C GLY A 10 13.89 11.56 -4.64
N ALA A 11 13.31 10.90 -3.63
CA ALA A 11 14.05 10.45 -2.46
C ALA A 11 15.08 9.34 -2.82
N ILE A 12 14.69 8.40 -3.69
CA ILE A 12 15.59 7.36 -4.21
C ILE A 12 16.76 7.97 -4.97
N ASN A 13 16.49 8.90 -5.90
CA ASN A 13 17.52 9.55 -6.70
C ASN A 13 18.51 10.34 -5.85
N ASN A 14 18.04 10.93 -4.74
CA ASN A 14 18.87 11.64 -3.78
C ASN A 14 19.50 10.73 -2.70
N ARG A 15 19.44 9.40 -2.86
CA ARG A 15 19.97 8.39 -1.93
C ARG A 15 19.39 8.47 -0.51
N ARG A 16 18.18 9.03 -0.36
CA ARG A 16 17.45 9.14 0.90
C ARG A 16 16.49 7.96 1.05
N TYR A 17 17.02 6.75 1.20
CA TYR A 17 16.24 5.52 1.13
C TYR A 17 15.22 5.37 2.27
N ALA A 18 15.60 5.68 3.51
CA ALA A 18 14.66 5.68 4.63
C ALA A 18 13.48 6.65 4.41
N LEU A 19 13.75 7.83 3.82
CA LEU A 19 12.71 8.78 3.44
C LEU A 19 11.79 8.21 2.34
N ALA A 20 12.36 7.52 1.35
CA ALA A 20 11.59 6.86 0.30
C ALA A 20 10.59 5.84 0.87
N ILE A 21 11.02 5.02 1.85
CA ILE A 21 10.15 4.06 2.55
C ILE A 21 9.06 4.78 3.35
N GLY A 22 9.40 5.83 4.10
CA GLY A 22 8.41 6.62 4.83
C GLY A 22 7.36 7.25 3.90
N LEU A 23 7.77 7.75 2.74
CA LEU A 23 6.87 8.27 1.71
C LEU A 23 6.01 7.17 1.08
N ALA A 24 6.55 5.97 0.87
CA ALA A 24 5.81 4.81 0.37
C ALA A 24 4.71 4.38 1.36
N ASN A 25 5.03 4.26 2.65
CA ASN A 25 4.04 3.95 3.68
C ASN A 25 2.95 5.02 3.77
N ARG A 26 3.32 6.31 3.73
CA ARG A 26 2.36 7.41 3.72
C ARG A 26 1.45 7.34 2.50
N CYS A 27 2.00 7.06 1.31
CA CYS A 27 1.22 6.90 0.10
C CYS A 27 0.18 5.78 0.25
N LEU A 28 0.58 4.60 0.71
CA LEU A 28 -0.37 3.49 0.95
C LEU A 28 -1.47 3.90 1.92
N ARG A 29 -1.11 4.52 3.04
CA ARG A 29 -2.09 4.94 4.06
C ARG A 29 -3.15 5.87 3.48
N GLU A 30 -2.77 6.87 2.70
CA GLU A 30 -3.73 7.81 2.09
C GLU A 30 -4.67 7.10 1.09
N TYR A 31 -4.13 6.22 0.25
CA TYR A 31 -4.95 5.48 -0.72
C TYR A 31 -5.87 4.46 -0.05
N TYR A 32 -5.41 3.80 1.02
CA TYR A 32 -6.25 2.88 1.79
C TYR A 32 -7.38 3.63 2.49
N ARG A 33 -7.09 4.77 3.12
CA ARG A 33 -8.13 5.62 3.72
C ARG A 33 -9.16 6.05 2.69
N HIS A 34 -8.70 6.55 1.54
CA HIS A 34 -9.60 6.95 0.47
C HIS A 34 -10.49 5.81 -0.01
N PHE A 35 -9.92 4.63 -0.27
CA PHE A 35 -10.67 3.44 -0.71
C PHE A 35 -11.70 2.98 0.32
N ILE A 36 -11.31 2.93 1.61
CA ILE A 36 -12.22 2.50 2.69
C ILE A 36 -13.39 3.49 2.84
N GLN A 37 -13.12 4.79 2.78
CA GLN A 37 -14.15 5.83 2.90
C GLN A 37 -15.11 5.84 1.72
N HIS A 38 -14.59 5.80 0.49
CA HIS A 38 -15.39 6.07 -0.71
C HIS A 38 -15.99 4.82 -1.35
N THR A 39 -15.32 3.67 -1.21
CA THR A 39 -15.73 2.43 -1.88
C THR A 39 -16.37 1.45 -0.90
N MET A 40 -15.80 1.34 0.32
CA MET A 40 -16.36 0.45 1.33
C MET A 40 -17.47 1.11 2.16
N ASN A 41 -17.55 2.45 2.18
CA ASN A 41 -18.44 3.23 3.06
C ASN A 41 -18.31 2.86 4.55
N TYR A 42 -17.10 2.51 4.99
CA TYR A 42 -16.81 2.18 6.38
C TYR A 42 -16.31 3.41 7.14
N ASP A 43 -16.75 3.56 8.39
CA ASP A 43 -16.18 4.56 9.29
C ASP A 43 -14.75 4.16 9.70
N LEU A 44 -13.80 5.07 9.45
CA LEU A 44 -12.37 4.88 9.71
C LEU A 44 -11.95 5.27 11.13
N THR A 45 -12.88 5.76 11.95
CA THR A 45 -12.61 6.23 13.33
C THR A 45 -11.88 5.22 14.21
N SER A 46 -11.88 3.92 13.88
CA SER A 46 -11.18 2.86 14.63
C SER A 46 -9.94 2.27 13.95
N ILE A 47 -9.62 2.61 12.69
CA ILE A 47 -8.53 1.96 11.94
C ILE A 47 -7.38 2.95 11.75
N GLU A 48 -6.42 2.95 12.68
CA GLU A 48 -5.18 3.72 12.55
C GLU A 48 -4.02 2.92 11.93
N ASN A 49 -4.09 1.59 12.05
CA ASN A 49 -3.03 0.69 11.62
C ASN A 49 -3.16 0.34 10.13
N ILE A 50 -2.09 0.58 9.36
CA ILE A 50 -2.05 0.31 7.92
C ILE A 50 -2.23 -1.17 7.58
N ASN A 51 -1.76 -2.09 8.43
CA ASN A 51 -1.96 -3.53 8.26
C ASN A 51 -3.44 -3.92 8.45
N GLN A 52 -4.12 -3.29 9.41
CA GLN A 52 -5.57 -3.49 9.58
C GLN A 52 -6.33 -2.95 8.36
N MET A 53 -5.97 -1.78 7.84
CA MET A 53 -6.55 -1.26 6.60
C MET A 53 -6.36 -2.24 5.42
N ALA A 54 -5.14 -2.75 5.23
CA ALA A 54 -4.84 -3.71 4.17
C ALA A 54 -5.68 -5.00 4.30
N MET A 55 -5.83 -5.53 5.51
CA MET A 55 -6.66 -6.71 5.78
C MET A 55 -8.14 -6.45 5.49
N SER A 56 -8.66 -5.27 5.87
CA SER A 56 -10.04 -4.88 5.59
C SER A 56 -10.29 -4.79 4.08
N ILE A 57 -9.38 -4.15 3.34
CA ILE A 57 -9.44 -4.04 1.87
C ILE A 57 -9.37 -5.44 1.23
N TYR A 58 -8.43 -6.29 1.66
CA TYR A 58 -8.32 -7.66 1.18
C TYR A 58 -9.63 -8.44 1.34
N ARG A 59 -10.24 -8.39 2.53
CA ARG A 59 -11.50 -9.07 2.82
C ARG A 59 -12.65 -8.52 1.98
N TYR A 60 -12.74 -7.20 1.84
CA TYR A 60 -13.76 -6.55 1.03
C TYR A 60 -13.68 -6.97 -0.44
N ILE A 61 -12.50 -6.85 -1.06
CA ILE A 61 -12.30 -7.18 -2.48
C ILE A 61 -12.54 -8.66 -2.74
N THR A 62 -12.09 -9.53 -1.82
CA THR A 62 -12.38 -10.96 -1.88
C THR A 62 -13.88 -11.22 -1.90
N LYS A 63 -14.63 -10.63 -0.95
CA LYS A 63 -16.10 -10.76 -0.88
C LYS A 63 -16.77 -10.21 -2.14
N TYR A 64 -16.32 -9.07 -2.64
CA TYR A 64 -16.84 -8.44 -3.85
C TYR A 64 -16.68 -9.36 -5.07
N PHE A 65 -15.49 -9.92 -5.29
CA PHE A 65 -15.25 -10.84 -6.40
C PHE A 65 -16.04 -12.14 -6.28
N THR A 66 -16.11 -12.73 -5.09
CA THR A 66 -16.94 -13.92 -4.86
C THR A 66 -18.42 -13.64 -5.13
N ALA A 67 -18.95 -12.51 -4.67
CA ALA A 67 -20.36 -12.14 -4.88
C ALA A 67 -20.71 -11.90 -6.36
N HIS A 68 -19.75 -11.44 -7.17
CA HIS A 68 -19.95 -11.14 -8.60
C HIS A 68 -19.40 -12.22 -9.54
N ASN A 69 -18.98 -13.38 -9.02
CA ASN A 69 -18.35 -14.47 -9.78
C ASN A 69 -17.17 -14.00 -10.66
N ILE A 70 -16.41 -13.00 -10.19
CA ILE A 70 -15.24 -12.48 -10.89
C ILE A 70 -14.06 -13.42 -10.60
N PRO A 71 -13.41 -14.02 -11.60
CA PRO A 71 -12.23 -14.86 -11.37
C PRO A 71 -11.09 -14.03 -10.77
N TYR A 72 -10.53 -14.51 -9.66
CA TYR A 72 -9.41 -13.83 -9.00
C TYR A 72 -8.37 -14.82 -8.46
N SER A 73 -7.14 -14.34 -8.33
CA SER A 73 -6.09 -15.06 -7.62
C SER A 73 -6.04 -14.58 -6.18
N ALA A 74 -6.36 -15.47 -5.24
CA ALA A 74 -6.24 -15.19 -3.80
C ALA A 74 -4.82 -14.75 -3.42
N THR A 75 -3.80 -15.37 -4.02
CA THR A 75 -2.39 -14.99 -3.85
C THR A 75 -2.11 -13.55 -4.27
N ARG A 76 -2.72 -13.09 -5.37
CA ARG A 76 -2.59 -11.69 -5.82
C ARG A 76 -3.29 -10.70 -4.89
N LEU A 77 -4.38 -11.10 -4.23
CA LEU A 77 -5.04 -10.25 -3.24
C LEU A 77 -4.24 -10.21 -1.92
N LEU A 78 -3.71 -11.35 -1.49
CA LEU A 78 -2.85 -11.46 -0.31
C LEU A 78 -1.56 -10.64 -0.46
N PHE A 79 -1.13 -10.39 -1.69
CA PHE A 79 0.01 -9.51 -1.99
C PHE A 79 -0.13 -8.12 -1.35
N ILE A 80 -1.35 -7.56 -1.29
CA ILE A 80 -1.62 -6.25 -0.68
C ILE A 80 -1.18 -6.26 0.79
N THR A 81 -1.50 -7.32 1.53
CA THR A 81 -1.20 -7.42 2.97
C THR A 81 0.27 -7.71 3.20
N ILE A 82 0.88 -8.58 2.39
CA ILE A 82 2.32 -8.91 2.46
C ILE A 82 3.18 -7.66 2.23
N VAL A 83 2.94 -6.92 1.15
CA VAL A 83 3.70 -5.70 0.83
C VAL A 83 3.48 -4.63 1.90
N THR A 84 2.25 -4.45 2.36
CA THR A 84 1.95 -3.49 3.43
C THR A 84 2.74 -3.82 4.69
N ASN A 85 2.78 -5.09 5.08
CA ASN A 85 3.51 -5.52 6.26
C ASN A 85 5.03 -5.36 6.09
N ALA A 86 5.57 -5.69 4.91
CA ALA A 86 7.00 -5.51 4.62
C ALA A 86 7.41 -4.02 4.72
N ILE A 87 6.62 -3.11 4.15
CA ILE A 87 6.86 -1.67 4.22
C ILE A 87 6.68 -1.16 5.65
N PHE A 88 5.67 -1.65 6.37
CA PHE A 88 5.43 -1.30 7.77
C PHE A 88 6.62 -1.71 8.65
N LEU A 89 7.09 -2.95 8.55
CA LEU A 89 8.25 -3.43 9.30
C LEU A 89 9.52 -2.66 8.95
N ALA A 90 9.72 -2.33 7.67
CA ALA A 90 10.86 -1.52 7.23
C ALA A 90 10.88 -0.13 7.89
N MET A 91 9.73 0.44 8.28
CA MET A 91 9.71 1.71 9.00
C MET A 91 10.30 1.65 10.41
N TYR A 92 10.29 0.47 11.05
CA TYR A 92 10.82 0.27 12.40
C TYR A 92 12.23 -0.31 12.39
N ALA A 93 12.73 -0.72 11.23
CA ALA A 93 14.10 -1.18 11.09
C ALA A 93 15.08 0.01 11.13
N ASN A 94 16.34 -0.29 11.41
CA ASN A 94 17.39 0.73 11.47
C ASN A 94 17.47 1.50 10.12
N PRO A 95 17.33 2.84 10.11
CA PRO A 95 17.36 3.63 8.89
C PRO A 95 18.64 3.47 8.06
N TYR A 96 19.77 3.15 8.71
CA TYR A 96 21.05 2.91 8.04
C TYR A 96 21.09 1.60 7.26
N MET A 97 20.15 0.68 7.52
CA MET A 97 20.00 -0.58 6.77
C MET A 97 19.11 -0.43 5.53
N MET A 98 18.53 0.76 5.30
CA MET A 98 17.71 1.02 4.12
C MET A 98 18.60 1.23 2.90
N ASP A 99 18.44 0.40 1.89
CA ASP A 99 19.20 0.49 0.64
C ASP A 99 18.31 0.88 -0.56
N LYS A 100 18.96 1.03 -1.72
CA LYS A 100 18.28 1.35 -2.97
C LYS A 100 17.31 0.25 -3.39
N ALA A 101 17.65 -1.02 -3.15
CA ALA A 101 16.85 -2.17 -3.57
C ALA A 101 15.51 -2.18 -2.83
N LEU A 102 15.53 -2.04 -1.51
CA LEU A 102 14.33 -1.97 -0.67
C LEU A 102 13.48 -0.73 -0.98
N ALA A 103 14.11 0.43 -1.22
CA ALA A 103 13.39 1.63 -1.60
C ALA A 103 12.69 1.51 -2.97
N THR A 104 13.36 0.87 -3.93
CA THR A 104 12.78 0.61 -5.27
C THR A 104 11.66 -0.43 -5.17
N TYR A 105 11.87 -1.50 -4.41
CA TYR A 105 10.84 -2.49 -4.08
C TYR A 105 9.59 -1.83 -3.50
N ALA A 106 9.74 -0.97 -2.49
CA ALA A 106 8.60 -0.28 -1.89
C ALA A 106 7.88 0.59 -2.94
N ARG A 107 8.63 1.38 -3.70
CA ARG A 107 8.08 2.25 -4.75
C ARG A 107 7.21 1.49 -5.75
N ASP A 108 7.75 0.42 -6.32
CA ASP A 108 7.09 -0.32 -7.39
C ASP A 108 5.85 -1.06 -6.89
N ASN A 109 5.94 -1.67 -5.71
CA ASN A 109 4.81 -2.39 -5.12
C ASN A 109 3.71 -1.43 -4.64
N VAL A 110 4.06 -0.26 -4.10
CA VAL A 110 3.07 0.77 -3.78
C VAL A 110 2.37 1.27 -5.05
N ASN A 111 3.10 1.52 -6.14
CA ASN A 111 2.48 1.91 -7.41
C ASN A 111 1.53 0.82 -7.94
N TYR A 112 1.93 -0.46 -7.85
CA TYR A 112 1.08 -1.58 -8.24
C TYR A 112 -0.22 -1.62 -7.43
N ILE A 113 -0.12 -1.57 -6.10
CA ILE A 113 -1.29 -1.58 -5.20
C ILE A 113 -2.20 -0.38 -5.46
N VAL A 114 -1.64 0.82 -5.57
CA VAL A 114 -2.41 2.04 -5.83
C VAL A 114 -3.19 1.93 -7.14
N ARG A 115 -2.55 1.45 -8.22
CA ARG A 115 -3.23 1.23 -9.50
C ARG A 115 -4.32 0.17 -9.41
N PHE A 116 -4.07 -0.88 -8.65
CA PHE A 116 -5.04 -1.93 -8.40
C PHE A 116 -6.27 -1.37 -7.68
N LEU A 117 -6.09 -0.61 -6.60
CA LEU A 117 -7.21 -0.01 -5.86
C LEU A 117 -8.01 0.95 -6.73
N LEU A 118 -7.35 1.84 -7.48
CA LEU A 118 -8.02 2.79 -8.37
C LEU A 118 -8.88 2.12 -9.45
N ARG A 119 -8.58 0.87 -9.83
CA ARG A 119 -9.38 0.12 -10.80
C ARG A 119 -10.71 -0.37 -10.22
N TYR A 120 -10.79 -0.56 -8.91
CA TYR A 120 -11.96 -1.09 -8.20
C TYR A 120 -12.54 -0.08 -7.20
N SER A 121 -12.11 1.19 -7.29
CA SER A 121 -12.59 2.29 -6.46
C SER A 121 -13.90 2.85 -6.99
#